data_AF-A0A093Y9B3-F1
#
_entry.id   AF-A0A093Y9B3-F1
#
_cell.length_a   1.000
_cell.length_b   1.000
_cell.length_c   1.000
_cell.angle_alpha   90.00
_cell.angle_beta   90.00
_cell.angle_gamma   90.00
#
_symmetry.space_group_name_H-M   'P 1'
#
loop_
_entity.id
_entity.type
_entity.pdbx_description
1 polymer ?
#
loop_
_entity_poly.entity_id
_entity_poly.type
_entity_poly.pdbx_seq_one_letter_code
_entity_poly.pdbx_strand_id
1 'polypeptide(L)'
;MAELAYGFAPGICGNAVSQARTVVRPTRATPVGAGLTLQRTFRFPIPRFGVVSSDSRSLATMASKTESYKFNHTMLRVKDPKVSTKFYEFIGMKLIKKIEQPESKFDLYFFGYDSPKARSHGNVWSDREGLVELTHNYGTENDPNYKSNNGNEEPHRGFGHLCISVDHIQAACQRLEDAGYTFQKKLTDGRMRNIAFVRDPDGYWVEIIGQKPVEETVDVKTTDVETYVMNHTMIRVKSSSSSLLFYQEILGMSLLRTIENPDAKFNLYFLGYPNSAKDAQREGLLELTWNYGTESDEAFSYHNGNAEPQGFGHICVSVDDLDAACARFDEVGATWKKRLTEGRMKNVAFLLDPDGYWIEVIQNEKLKERAKW
;
A
#
# COMPACT_ATOMS: atom_id res chain seq x y z
N MET A 1 5.33 7.90 -10.93
CA MET A 1 6.81 8.02 -11.01
C MET A 1 7.46 6.67 -11.32
N ALA A 2 6.97 5.55 -10.79
CA ALA A 2 7.48 4.21 -11.11
C ALA A 2 7.19 3.71 -12.54
N GLU A 3 6.01 3.97 -13.13
CA GLU A 3 5.71 3.53 -14.52
C GLU A 3 6.38 4.39 -15.60
N LEU A 4 6.61 5.68 -15.33
CA LEU A 4 7.36 6.57 -16.24
C LEU A 4 8.82 6.13 -16.47
N ALA A 5 9.36 5.30 -15.58
CA ALA A 5 10.70 4.72 -15.75
C ALA A 5 10.75 3.59 -16.79
N TYR A 6 9.60 2.98 -17.12
CA TYR A 6 9.51 1.82 -18.01
C TYR A 6 8.43 2.06 -19.05
N GLY A 7 8.75 2.86 -20.06
CA GLY A 7 7.91 2.95 -21.25
C GLY A 7 7.87 1.61 -21.97
N PHE A 8 6.83 0.80 -21.73
CA PHE A 8 6.35 -0.24 -22.64
C PHE A 8 4.90 -0.64 -22.32
N ALA A 9 4.00 -0.32 -23.26
CA ALA A 9 3.07 -1.30 -23.83
C ALA A 9 2.87 -0.91 -25.31
N PRO A 10 3.10 -1.81 -26.28
CA PRO A 10 2.86 -1.50 -27.68
C PRO A 10 1.36 -1.40 -27.93
N GLY A 11 0.95 -0.28 -28.54
CA GLY A 11 -0.41 -0.09 -29.01
C GLY A 11 -0.79 -1.15 -30.03
N ILE A 12 -1.96 -1.75 -29.85
CA ILE A 12 -2.64 -2.51 -30.88
C ILE A 12 -3.12 -1.49 -31.93
N CYS A 13 -2.40 -1.40 -33.04
CA CYS A 13 -2.89 -0.74 -34.25
C CYS A 13 -2.43 -1.51 -35.49
N GLY A 14 -3.40 -1.91 -36.30
CA GLY A 14 -3.19 -2.27 -37.71
C GLY A 14 -3.37 -3.74 -38.05
N ASN A 15 -4.57 -4.09 -38.55
CA ASN A 15 -4.65 -4.55 -39.94
C ASN A 15 -6.06 -4.32 -40.49
N ALA A 16 -6.16 -3.31 -41.35
CA ALA A 16 -7.26 -3.13 -42.26
C ALA A 16 -7.12 -4.14 -43.40
N VAL A 17 -8.19 -4.89 -43.68
CA VAL A 17 -8.42 -5.50 -44.99
C VAL A 17 -9.77 -5.00 -45.48
N SER A 18 -9.72 -4.38 -46.65
CA SER A 18 -10.84 -3.83 -47.41
C SER A 18 -11.89 -4.88 -47.73
N GLN A 19 -13.17 -4.49 -47.77
CA GLN A 19 -14.01 -4.76 -48.93
C GLN A 19 -15.27 -3.87 -48.99
N ALA A 20 -15.37 -3.21 -50.15
CA ALA A 20 -16.52 -2.77 -50.92
C ALA A 20 -17.82 -2.25 -50.25
N ARG A 21 -18.13 -1.01 -50.63
CA ARG A 21 -19.43 -0.33 -50.56
C ARG A 21 -20.54 -1.12 -51.25
N THR A 22 -21.75 -1.07 -50.72
CA THR A 22 -22.95 -0.96 -51.57
C THR A 22 -23.94 0.03 -50.93
N VAL A 23 -24.27 1.05 -51.70
CA VAL A 23 -25.22 2.12 -51.38
C VAL A 23 -26.59 1.67 -51.83
N VAL A 24 -27.59 1.70 -50.94
CA VAL A 24 -29.00 1.76 -51.33
C VAL A 24 -29.73 2.74 -50.40
N ARG A 25 -30.34 3.78 -51.00
CA ARG A 25 -31.39 4.65 -50.43
C ARG A 25 -32.54 4.67 -51.45
N PRO A 26 -33.71 5.27 -51.14
CA PRO A 26 -34.68 4.90 -50.10
C PRO A 26 -36.10 4.74 -50.70
N THR A 27 -37.07 4.23 -49.96
CA THR A 27 -38.49 4.45 -50.26
C THR A 27 -39.24 4.92 -49.01
N ARG A 28 -40.15 5.86 -49.24
CA ARG A 28 -40.85 6.71 -48.28
C ARG A 28 -42.31 6.23 -48.22
N ALA A 29 -42.88 6.05 -47.03
CA ALA A 29 -44.32 6.05 -46.81
C ALA A 29 -44.66 6.48 -45.38
N THR A 30 -45.85 7.06 -45.24
CA THR A 30 -46.38 8.08 -44.32
C THR A 30 -46.90 7.56 -42.95
N PRO A 31 -47.24 8.47 -42.01
CA PRO A 31 -47.32 8.18 -40.56
C PRO A 31 -48.74 7.87 -40.07
N VAL A 32 -48.86 7.12 -38.96
CA VAL A 32 -50.08 7.04 -38.15
C VAL A 32 -49.71 6.82 -36.67
N GLY A 33 -50.36 7.58 -35.78
CA GLY A 33 -50.81 7.06 -34.48
C GLY A 33 -50.03 7.52 -33.25
N ALA A 34 -50.54 8.57 -32.61
CA ALA A 34 -50.18 8.96 -31.25
C ALA A 34 -50.59 7.88 -30.22
N GLY A 35 -49.69 7.59 -29.28
CA GLY A 35 -49.96 6.76 -28.10
C GLY A 35 -49.16 7.30 -26.92
N LEU A 36 -49.85 8.00 -26.00
CA LEU A 36 -49.32 8.43 -24.71
C LEU A 36 -48.78 7.21 -23.94
N THR A 37 -47.52 7.26 -23.50
CA THR A 37 -47.05 6.36 -22.44
C THR A 37 -46.44 7.18 -21.31
N LEU A 38 -47.04 7.01 -20.14
CA LEU A 38 -46.80 7.68 -18.88
C LEU A 38 -45.37 7.39 -18.37
N GLN A 39 -44.51 8.39 -18.26
CA GLN A 39 -43.23 8.26 -17.53
C GLN A 39 -43.51 8.09 -16.03
N ARG A 40 -43.28 6.88 -15.51
CA ARG A 40 -43.17 6.64 -14.07
C ARG A 40 -41.77 7.04 -13.61
N THR A 41 -41.65 8.21 -13.01
CA THR A 41 -40.50 8.63 -12.21
C THR A 41 -40.46 7.81 -10.92
N PHE A 42 -39.46 6.94 -10.78
CA PHE A 42 -39.15 6.30 -9.51
C PHE A 42 -38.44 7.31 -8.60
N ARG A 43 -39.16 7.85 -7.61
CA ARG A 43 -38.56 8.55 -6.46
C ARG A 43 -38.18 7.50 -5.41
N PHE A 44 -36.89 7.39 -5.10
CA PHE A 44 -36.42 6.69 -3.91
C PHE A 44 -36.78 7.51 -2.65
N PRO A 45 -37.28 6.89 -1.57
CA PRO A 45 -37.59 7.62 -0.34
C PRO A 45 -36.31 7.93 0.44
N ILE A 46 -36.15 9.20 0.83
CA ILE A 46 -35.15 9.66 1.80
C ILE A 46 -35.62 9.20 3.20
N PRO A 47 -34.79 8.53 4.01
CA PRO A 47 -35.20 8.17 5.36
C PRO A 47 -35.24 9.40 6.26
N ARG A 48 -36.38 9.60 6.94
CA ARG A 48 -36.53 10.59 8.02
C ARG A 48 -35.74 10.13 9.23
N PHE A 49 -34.81 10.95 9.70
CA PHE A 49 -34.18 10.79 11.01
C PHE A 49 -35.22 10.95 12.11
N GLY A 50 -35.49 9.89 12.86
CA GLY A 50 -36.25 9.92 14.11
C GLY A 50 -35.33 10.34 15.25
N VAL A 51 -35.81 11.26 16.09
CA VAL A 51 -35.15 11.67 17.33
C VAL A 51 -35.31 10.54 18.35
N VAL A 52 -34.21 9.92 18.77
CA VAL A 52 -34.19 8.96 19.87
C VAL A 52 -33.90 9.70 21.17
N SER A 53 -34.78 9.48 22.14
CA SER A 53 -34.74 10.02 23.50
C SER A 53 -33.43 9.66 24.22
N SER A 54 -32.82 10.67 24.85
CA SER A 54 -31.65 10.54 25.72
C SER A 54 -32.06 9.98 27.09
N ASP A 55 -31.72 8.73 27.37
CA ASP A 55 -31.47 8.26 28.74
C ASP A 55 -30.70 6.94 28.73
N SER A 56 -29.37 7.04 28.70
CA SER A 56 -28.47 6.07 29.32
C SER A 56 -27.09 6.72 29.53
N ARG A 57 -26.82 7.18 30.75
CA ARG A 57 -25.46 7.41 31.22
C ARG A 57 -24.96 6.14 31.87
N SER A 58 -23.97 5.49 31.25
CA SER A 58 -22.84 4.78 31.87
C SER A 58 -22.39 3.58 31.04
N LEU A 59 -21.68 3.87 29.95
CA LEU A 59 -20.30 3.45 29.71
C LEU A 59 -19.83 4.39 28.61
N ALA A 60 -18.94 5.32 28.92
CA ALA A 60 -18.19 5.97 27.86
C ALA A 60 -17.28 4.87 27.28
N THR A 61 -17.78 4.09 26.32
CA THR A 61 -16.91 3.46 25.33
C THR A 61 -16.15 4.63 24.74
N MET A 62 -14.86 4.73 25.07
CA MET A 62 -13.98 5.69 24.43
C MET A 62 -13.98 5.32 22.96
N ALA A 63 -14.77 6.03 22.15
CA ALA A 63 -14.83 5.83 20.72
C ALA A 63 -13.39 5.90 20.21
N SER A 64 -13.00 4.90 19.40
CA SER A 64 -11.63 4.82 18.91
C SER A 64 -11.30 6.07 18.10
N LYS A 65 -10.12 6.65 18.38
CA LYS A 65 -9.68 7.92 17.84
C LYS A 65 -8.71 7.70 16.70
N THR A 66 -9.19 7.82 15.47
CA THR A 66 -8.38 7.58 14.27
C THR A 66 -7.15 8.49 14.18
N GLU A 67 -7.18 9.68 14.80
CA GLU A 67 -6.01 10.56 14.89
C GLU A 67 -4.83 9.98 15.69
N SER A 68 -5.06 8.93 16.48
CA SER A 68 -4.02 8.21 17.23
C SER A 68 -3.49 6.97 16.52
N TYR A 69 -4.10 6.58 15.40
CA TYR A 69 -3.68 5.44 14.62
C TYR A 69 -2.32 5.72 13.97
N LYS A 70 -1.61 4.64 13.63
CA LYS A 70 -0.33 4.70 12.93
C LYS A 70 -0.30 3.69 11.82
N PHE A 71 0.29 4.06 10.68
CA PHE A 71 0.61 3.08 9.64
C PHE A 71 1.87 2.34 10.07
N ASN A 72 1.66 1.20 10.73
CA ASN A 72 2.70 0.53 11.48
C ASN A 72 3.69 -0.20 10.59
N HIS A 73 3.24 -1.16 9.78
CA HIS A 73 4.16 -2.01 9.03
C HIS A 73 3.60 -2.48 7.68
N THR A 74 4.50 -2.95 6.83
CA THR A 74 4.19 -3.63 5.58
C THR A 74 4.82 -5.01 5.60
N MET A 75 4.00 -6.04 5.36
CA MET A 75 4.43 -7.43 5.39
C MET A 75 4.80 -7.94 3.99
N LEU A 76 6.00 -8.52 3.88
CA LEU A 76 6.52 -9.20 2.69
C LEU A 76 6.92 -10.64 3.05
N ARG A 77 6.53 -11.61 2.22
CA ARG A 77 7.05 -12.98 2.34
C ARG A 77 8.44 -13.06 1.73
N VAL A 78 9.38 -13.62 2.48
CA VAL A 78 10.78 -13.77 2.05
C VAL A 78 11.20 -15.22 2.03
N LYS A 79 12.08 -15.55 1.08
CA LYS A 79 12.62 -16.89 0.92
C LYS A 79 13.54 -17.30 2.05
N ASP A 80 14.54 -16.48 2.34
CA ASP A 80 15.55 -16.74 3.37
C ASP A 80 15.77 -15.49 4.23
N PRO A 81 15.31 -15.50 5.50
CA PRO A 81 15.41 -14.34 6.37
C PRO A 81 16.87 -13.96 6.64
N LYS A 82 17.85 -14.87 6.51
CA LYS A 82 19.28 -14.52 6.69
C LYS A 82 19.78 -13.61 5.57
N VAL A 83 19.32 -13.81 4.34
CA VAL A 83 19.72 -12.98 3.19
C VAL A 83 18.98 -11.65 3.25
N SER A 84 17.67 -11.67 3.51
CA SER A 84 16.86 -10.45 3.64
C SER A 84 17.34 -9.58 4.81
N THR A 85 17.65 -10.17 5.98
CA THR A 85 18.20 -9.44 7.14
C THR A 85 19.45 -8.65 6.76
N LYS A 86 20.40 -9.26 6.03
CA LYS A 86 21.63 -8.55 5.61
C LYS A 86 21.34 -7.34 4.72
N PHE A 87 20.34 -7.44 3.84
CA PHE A 87 19.93 -6.31 3.01
C PHE A 87 19.32 -5.19 3.84
N TYR A 88 18.35 -5.49 4.70
CA TYR A 88 17.67 -4.47 5.51
C TYR A 88 18.61 -3.81 6.52
N GLU A 89 19.53 -4.57 7.13
CA GLU A 89 20.60 -4.01 7.97
C GLU A 89 21.58 -3.15 7.16
N PHE A 90 21.91 -3.56 5.93
CA PHE A 90 22.79 -2.78 5.06
C PHE A 90 22.22 -1.40 4.74
N ILE A 91 20.90 -1.28 4.56
CA ILE A 91 20.22 0.01 4.35
C ILE A 91 19.88 0.74 5.66
N GLY A 92 20.43 0.31 6.79
CA GLY A 92 20.38 1.02 8.08
C GLY A 92 19.25 0.64 9.01
N MET A 93 18.42 -0.34 8.66
CA MET A 93 17.37 -0.82 9.57
C MET A 93 17.94 -1.72 10.65
N LYS A 94 17.25 -1.83 11.78
CA LYS A 94 17.51 -2.80 12.84
C LYS A 94 16.34 -3.76 12.95
N LEU A 95 16.62 -4.99 13.36
CA LEU A 95 15.59 -5.93 13.79
C LEU A 95 14.99 -5.44 15.13
N ILE A 96 13.76 -4.94 15.08
CA ILE A 96 13.03 -4.36 16.22
C ILE A 96 12.36 -5.45 17.05
N LYS A 97 11.78 -6.44 16.37
CA LYS A 97 11.08 -7.56 17.00
C LYS A 97 11.21 -8.79 16.11
N LYS A 98 11.40 -9.95 16.74
CA LYS A 98 11.17 -11.26 16.12
C LYS A 98 10.01 -11.93 16.85
N ILE A 99 9.08 -12.52 16.10
CA ILE A 99 8.03 -13.39 16.63
C ILE A 99 8.22 -14.76 16.00
N GLU A 100 8.45 -15.78 16.83
CA GLU A 100 8.66 -17.15 16.37
C GLU A 100 7.36 -17.95 16.47
N GLN A 101 6.98 -18.65 15.40
CA GLN A 101 5.77 -19.47 15.34
C GLN A 101 6.10 -20.91 14.91
N PRO A 102 6.91 -21.66 15.69
CA PRO A 102 7.37 -22.99 15.30
C PRO A 102 6.21 -23.99 15.10
N GLU A 103 5.13 -23.86 15.86
CA GLU A 103 3.93 -24.69 15.69
C GLU A 103 3.21 -24.44 14.36
N SER A 104 3.27 -23.20 13.86
CA SER A 104 2.67 -22.80 12.59
C SER A 104 3.67 -22.76 11.43
N LYS A 105 4.94 -23.10 11.69
CA LYS A 105 6.05 -23.17 10.72
C LYS A 105 6.33 -21.87 9.99
N PHE A 106 6.28 -20.74 10.69
CA PHE A 106 6.76 -19.47 10.16
C PHE A 106 7.38 -18.62 11.26
N ASP A 107 8.21 -17.64 10.89
CA ASP A 107 8.74 -16.60 11.78
C ASP A 107 8.46 -15.22 11.16
N LEU A 108 8.27 -14.22 12.02
CA LEU A 108 8.09 -12.82 11.65
C LEU A 108 9.28 -11.99 12.13
N TYR A 109 9.78 -11.12 11.26
CA TYR A 109 10.93 -10.24 11.53
C TYR A 109 10.55 -8.80 11.21
N PHE A 110 10.51 -7.94 12.22
CA PHE A 110 10.12 -6.55 12.07
C PHE A 110 11.37 -5.67 12.00
N PHE A 111 11.63 -5.09 10.84
CA PHE A 111 12.73 -4.17 10.60
C PHE A 111 12.26 -2.72 10.60
N GLY A 112 13.06 -1.83 11.17
CA GLY A 112 12.79 -0.39 11.16
C GLY A 112 14.02 0.43 11.50
N TYR A 113 13.95 1.73 11.24
CA TYR A 113 14.99 2.66 11.66
C TYR A 113 14.89 2.92 13.17
N ASP A 114 16.03 2.79 13.84
CA ASP A 114 16.14 2.90 15.31
C ASP A 114 17.50 3.48 15.74
N SER A 115 18.06 4.35 14.90
CA SER A 115 19.17 5.22 15.33
C SER A 115 18.65 6.29 16.30
N PRO A 116 19.51 6.98 17.07
CA PRO A 116 19.09 8.14 17.87
C PRO A 116 18.48 9.29 17.05
N LYS A 117 18.65 9.29 15.72
CA LYS A 117 18.07 10.28 14.79
C LYS A 117 16.72 9.82 14.21
N ALA A 118 16.40 8.52 14.32
CA ALA A 118 15.15 7.97 13.85
C ALA A 118 13.98 8.47 14.70
N ARG A 119 12.83 8.70 14.08
CA ARG A 119 11.69 9.29 14.79
C ARG A 119 11.06 8.32 15.77
N SER A 120 11.01 7.06 15.37
CA SER A 120 10.50 5.96 16.20
C SER A 120 11.55 5.37 17.15
N HIS A 121 12.67 6.07 17.39
CA HIS A 121 13.76 5.56 18.23
C HIS A 121 13.29 5.15 19.62
N GLY A 122 13.60 3.92 20.03
CA GLY A 122 13.26 3.38 21.34
C GLY A 122 11.78 3.06 21.55
N ASN A 123 10.89 3.33 20.58
CA ASN A 123 9.48 2.93 20.67
C ASN A 123 9.36 1.40 20.50
N VAL A 124 8.41 0.80 21.22
CA VAL A 124 7.98 -0.59 21.01
C VAL A 124 7.43 -0.78 19.60
N TRP A 125 7.55 -1.98 19.02
CA TRP A 125 7.25 -2.27 17.61
C TRP A 125 5.85 -1.78 17.16
N SER A 126 4.83 -1.96 18.00
CA SER A 126 3.45 -1.54 17.73
C SER A 126 3.21 -0.02 17.88
N ASP A 127 4.17 0.75 18.42
CA ASP A 127 4.12 2.21 18.54
C ASP A 127 5.00 2.92 17.49
N ARG A 128 5.21 2.28 16.35
CA ARG A 128 6.03 2.79 15.24
C ARG A 128 5.22 3.06 13.99
N GLU A 129 5.79 3.86 13.10
CA GLU A 129 5.36 3.99 11.72
C GLU A 129 6.46 3.42 10.79
N GLY A 130 6.08 2.86 9.64
CA GLY A 130 7.04 2.48 8.59
C GLY A 130 7.97 1.31 8.94
N LEU A 131 7.48 0.26 9.59
CA LEU A 131 8.21 -0.99 9.72
C LEU A 131 8.07 -1.86 8.46
N VAL A 132 9.05 -2.72 8.23
CA VAL A 132 8.98 -3.80 7.26
C VAL A 132 8.89 -5.11 8.03
N GLU A 133 7.76 -5.81 7.92
CA GLU A 133 7.62 -7.16 8.43
C GLU A 133 8.04 -8.16 7.35
N LEU A 134 8.98 -9.04 7.67
CA LEU A 134 9.32 -10.17 6.84
C LEU A 134 8.70 -11.43 7.43
N THR A 135 7.92 -12.13 6.63
CA THR A 135 7.42 -13.46 6.99
C THR A 135 8.20 -14.52 6.26
N HIS A 136 8.85 -15.38 7.04
CA HIS A 136 9.54 -16.54 6.52
C HIS A 136 8.74 -17.80 6.84
N ASN A 137 8.34 -18.55 5.81
CA ASN A 137 7.73 -19.87 5.99
C ASN A 137 8.82 -20.93 5.98
N TYR A 138 8.84 -21.83 6.97
CA TYR A 138 9.96 -22.75 7.12
C TYR A 138 10.10 -23.68 5.91
N GLY A 139 11.33 -23.82 5.42
CA GLY A 139 11.66 -24.66 4.29
C GLY A 139 11.82 -23.90 2.97
N THR A 140 11.27 -22.68 2.84
CA THR A 140 11.41 -21.87 1.61
C THR A 140 12.86 -21.53 1.30
N GLU A 141 13.69 -21.40 2.33
CA GLU A 141 15.13 -21.11 2.22
C GLU A 141 15.91 -22.25 1.55
N ASN A 142 15.36 -23.48 1.61
CA ASN A 142 15.96 -24.69 1.04
C ASN A 142 15.32 -25.09 -0.30
N ASP A 143 14.23 -24.43 -0.72
CA ASP A 143 13.55 -24.72 -1.97
C ASP A 143 14.15 -23.87 -3.12
N PRO A 144 14.85 -24.47 -4.09
CA PRO A 144 15.41 -23.73 -5.22
C PRO A 144 14.34 -23.06 -6.10
N ASN A 145 13.10 -23.56 -6.08
CA ASN A 145 12.00 -23.09 -6.91
C ASN A 145 11.11 -22.05 -6.22
N TYR A 146 11.23 -21.89 -4.90
CA TYR A 146 10.48 -20.85 -4.20
C TYR A 146 10.90 -19.46 -4.67
N LYS A 147 9.91 -18.69 -5.14
CA LYS A 147 10.03 -17.29 -5.53
C LYS A 147 8.81 -16.54 -5.00
N SER A 148 9.04 -15.47 -4.25
CA SER A 148 7.97 -14.55 -3.89
C SER A 148 7.50 -13.74 -5.10
N ASN A 149 6.20 -13.50 -5.19
CA ASN A 149 5.66 -12.53 -6.13
C ASN A 149 6.02 -11.10 -5.66
N ASN A 150 6.82 -10.40 -6.45
CA ASN A 150 7.25 -9.03 -6.16
C ASN A 150 6.19 -7.96 -6.45
N GLY A 151 5.05 -8.33 -7.06
CA GLY A 151 3.92 -7.44 -7.36
C GLY A 151 4.10 -6.55 -8.59
N ASN A 152 5.19 -6.71 -9.36
CA ASN A 152 5.51 -5.85 -10.51
C ASN A 152 5.60 -6.60 -11.85
N GLU A 153 5.33 -7.90 -11.86
CA GLU A 153 5.34 -8.76 -13.06
C GLU A 153 3.90 -9.17 -13.43
N GLU A 154 3.55 -9.12 -14.71
CA GLU A 154 2.28 -9.69 -15.20
C GLU A 154 2.31 -11.23 -15.10
N PRO A 155 1.18 -11.88 -14.79
CA PRO A 155 -0.16 -11.31 -14.59
C PRO A 155 -0.46 -10.90 -13.13
N HIS A 156 0.53 -10.84 -12.25
CA HIS A 156 0.34 -10.78 -10.79
C HIS A 156 0.74 -9.43 -10.19
N ARG A 157 0.43 -8.33 -10.87
CA ARG A 157 0.73 -6.98 -10.40
C ARG A 157 -0.18 -6.56 -9.25
N GLY A 158 0.36 -5.82 -8.29
CA GLY A 158 -0.44 -5.24 -7.20
C GLY A 158 0.41 -4.34 -6.32
N PHE A 159 1.08 -4.93 -5.34
CA PHE A 159 2.15 -4.27 -4.59
C PHE A 159 3.19 -3.66 -5.55
N GLY A 160 3.58 -2.39 -5.34
CA GLY A 160 4.62 -1.79 -6.17
C GLY A 160 5.96 -1.78 -5.46
N HIS A 161 6.07 -1.07 -4.35
CA HIS A 161 7.38 -0.89 -3.72
C HIS A 161 7.28 -0.48 -2.25
N LEU A 162 8.37 -0.73 -1.53
CA LEU A 162 8.73 0.06 -0.35
C LEU A 162 9.52 1.28 -0.82
N CYS A 163 9.52 2.37 -0.05
CA CYS A 163 10.35 3.53 -0.34
C CYS A 163 11.17 3.93 0.87
N ILE A 164 12.45 4.20 0.63
CA ILE A 164 13.42 4.68 1.60
C ILE A 164 13.88 6.07 1.21
N SER A 165 13.66 7.04 2.10
CA SER A 165 14.22 8.38 1.95
C SER A 165 15.62 8.44 2.55
N VAL A 166 16.57 8.96 1.78
CA VAL A 166 17.99 9.04 2.16
C VAL A 166 18.48 10.49 2.16
N ASP A 167 19.52 10.78 2.95
CA ASP A 167 20.09 12.13 3.04
C ASP A 167 20.69 12.62 1.70
N HIS A 168 21.48 11.76 1.05
CA HIS A 168 22.21 12.06 -0.19
C HIS A 168 22.03 10.91 -1.19
N ILE A 169 21.08 11.04 -2.10
CA ILE A 169 20.64 9.95 -2.98
C ILE A 169 21.75 9.37 -3.85
N GLN A 170 22.66 10.21 -4.36
CA GLN A 170 23.78 9.76 -5.18
C GLN A 170 24.74 8.88 -4.37
N ALA A 171 25.13 9.31 -3.17
CA ALA A 171 26.03 8.54 -2.31
C ALA A 171 25.37 7.25 -1.80
N ALA A 172 24.07 7.30 -1.47
CA ALA A 172 23.28 6.12 -1.10
C ALA A 172 23.24 5.07 -2.21
N CYS A 173 22.92 5.50 -3.45
CA CYS A 173 22.89 4.60 -4.59
C CYS A 173 24.28 4.04 -4.90
N GLN A 174 25.33 4.87 -4.87
CA GLN A 174 26.70 4.38 -5.08
C GLN A 174 27.09 3.32 -4.04
N ARG A 175 26.77 3.55 -2.76
CA ARG A 175 27.03 2.57 -1.69
C ARG A 175 26.31 1.24 -1.93
N LEU A 176 25.07 1.26 -2.42
CA LEU A 176 24.32 0.06 -2.79
C LEU A 176 24.95 -0.66 -4.00
N GLU A 177 25.37 0.08 -5.02
CA GLU A 177 26.04 -0.47 -6.20
C GLU A 177 27.40 -1.10 -5.85
N ASP A 178 28.21 -0.42 -5.02
CA ASP A 178 29.52 -0.91 -4.58
C ASP A 178 29.40 -2.19 -3.75
N ALA A 179 28.30 -2.36 -3.03
CA ALA A 179 27.97 -3.59 -2.31
C ALA A 179 27.39 -4.70 -3.20
N GLY A 180 27.19 -4.44 -4.49
CA GLY A 180 26.72 -5.41 -5.47
C GLY A 180 25.20 -5.61 -5.52
N TYR A 181 24.41 -4.72 -4.90
CA TYR A 181 22.95 -4.83 -4.98
C TYR A 181 22.44 -4.52 -6.38
N THR A 182 21.44 -5.29 -6.82
CA THR A 182 20.87 -5.16 -8.16
C THR A 182 19.87 -4.02 -8.20
N PHE A 183 20.03 -3.11 -9.17
CA PHE A 183 19.05 -2.07 -9.42
C PHE A 183 18.04 -2.53 -10.46
N GLN A 184 16.77 -2.27 -10.17
CA GLN A 184 15.73 -2.24 -11.18
C GLN A 184 15.91 -0.98 -12.05
N LYS A 185 16.08 0.18 -11.42
CA LYS A 185 16.34 1.48 -12.07
C LYS A 185 17.49 2.20 -11.37
N LYS A 186 18.56 2.56 -12.06
CA LYS A 186 19.60 3.44 -11.52
C LYS A 186 19.23 4.92 -11.67
N LEU A 187 19.94 5.79 -10.94
CA LEU A 187 19.83 7.24 -11.15
C LEU A 187 20.27 7.64 -12.56
N THR A 188 21.24 6.93 -13.14
CA THR A 188 21.77 7.15 -14.51
C THR A 188 20.86 6.67 -15.62
N ASP A 189 19.77 5.96 -15.29
CA ASP A 189 18.83 5.42 -16.27
C ASP A 189 17.72 6.42 -16.61
N GLY A 190 17.39 6.54 -17.90
CA GLY A 190 16.33 7.43 -18.38
C GLY A 190 16.66 8.92 -18.20
N ARG A 191 15.62 9.77 -18.08
CA ARG A 191 15.76 11.21 -17.83
C ARG A 191 15.56 11.59 -16.36
N MET A 192 14.90 10.74 -15.58
CA MET A 192 14.56 10.98 -14.19
C MET A 192 15.75 10.64 -13.29
N ARG A 193 16.36 11.66 -12.69
CA ARG A 193 17.60 11.58 -11.89
C ARG A 193 17.40 11.66 -10.37
N ASN A 194 16.17 11.86 -9.91
CA ASN A 194 15.83 12.07 -8.50
C ASN A 194 15.24 10.83 -7.82
N ILE A 195 15.16 9.69 -8.52
CA ILE A 195 14.59 8.43 -8.03
C ILE A 195 15.40 7.25 -8.60
N ALA A 196 15.68 6.26 -7.75
CA ALA A 196 16.22 4.95 -8.12
C ALA A 196 15.37 3.83 -7.51
N PHE A 197 15.50 2.62 -8.04
CA PHE A 197 14.87 1.41 -7.49
C PHE A 197 15.92 0.33 -7.37
N VAL A 198 16.25 -0.04 -6.14
CA VAL A 198 17.06 -1.24 -5.84
C VAL A 198 16.12 -2.42 -5.61
N ARG A 199 16.57 -3.63 -5.92
CA ARG A 199 15.83 -4.86 -5.59
C ARG A 199 16.35 -5.42 -4.28
N ASP A 200 15.43 -5.81 -3.41
CA ASP A 200 15.77 -6.64 -2.26
C ASP A 200 16.11 -8.09 -2.74
N PRO A 201 16.54 -8.98 -1.83
CA PRO A 201 16.92 -10.35 -2.19
C PRO A 201 15.82 -11.21 -2.83
N ASP A 202 14.55 -10.90 -2.56
CA ASP A 202 13.39 -11.61 -3.10
C ASP A 202 12.83 -10.91 -4.37
N GLY A 203 13.46 -9.80 -4.78
CA GLY A 203 13.12 -9.06 -5.99
C GLY A 203 12.04 -7.99 -5.80
N TYR A 204 11.62 -7.70 -4.57
CA TYR A 204 10.77 -6.56 -4.26
C TYR A 204 11.49 -5.27 -4.59
N TRP A 205 10.74 -4.30 -5.11
CA TRP A 205 11.30 -3.00 -5.45
C TRP A 205 11.37 -2.14 -4.19
N VAL A 206 12.53 -1.53 -3.98
CA VAL A 206 12.78 -0.55 -2.95
C VAL A 206 13.16 0.76 -3.65
N GLU A 207 12.21 1.70 -3.69
CA GLU A 207 12.42 3.04 -4.19
C GLU A 207 13.36 3.79 -3.25
N ILE A 208 14.34 4.50 -3.81
CA ILE A 208 15.24 5.38 -3.09
C ILE A 208 14.97 6.81 -3.55
N ILE A 209 14.61 7.68 -2.60
CA ILE A 209 14.36 9.10 -2.83
C ILE A 209 15.25 9.97 -1.93
N GLY A 210 15.59 11.18 -2.37
CA GLY A 210 16.35 12.13 -1.57
C GLY A 210 15.47 12.91 -0.60
N GLN A 211 15.94 13.13 0.63
CA GLN A 211 15.35 14.09 1.58
C GLN A 211 15.59 15.55 1.17
N LYS A 212 16.59 15.79 0.33
CA LYS A 212 16.96 17.07 -0.26
C LYS A 212 16.86 16.99 -1.79
N PRO A 213 16.68 18.12 -2.49
CA PRO A 213 16.81 18.17 -3.94
C PRO A 213 18.13 17.58 -4.41
N VAL A 214 18.09 16.86 -5.54
CA VAL A 214 19.25 16.10 -6.06
C VAL A 214 20.42 17.01 -6.41
N GLU A 215 20.14 18.25 -6.80
CA GLU A 215 21.11 19.29 -7.14
C GLU A 215 21.92 19.75 -5.92
N GLU A 216 21.32 19.71 -4.72
CA GLU A 216 21.99 20.13 -3.48
C GLU A 216 22.98 19.09 -2.95
N THR A 217 22.89 17.84 -3.42
CA THR A 217 23.67 16.72 -2.89
C THR A 217 24.67 16.14 -3.89
N VAL A 218 24.83 16.75 -5.07
CA VAL A 218 25.62 16.19 -6.19
C VAL A 218 27.11 15.97 -5.85
N ASP A 219 27.67 16.84 -5.03
CA ASP A 219 29.08 16.79 -4.63
C ASP A 219 29.31 15.99 -3.32
N VAL A 220 28.23 15.56 -2.66
CA VAL A 220 28.34 14.78 -1.42
C VAL A 220 28.58 13.31 -1.75
N LYS A 221 29.68 12.74 -1.24
CA LYS A 221 30.13 11.37 -1.56
C LYS A 221 29.87 10.35 -0.46
N THR A 222 29.31 10.78 0.66
CA THR A 222 28.96 9.92 1.79
C THR A 222 27.48 10.05 2.11
N THR A 223 26.97 9.04 2.79
CA THR A 223 25.57 8.97 3.21
C THR A 223 25.54 8.44 4.63
N ASP A 224 24.63 8.96 5.44
CA ASP A 224 24.41 8.53 6.80
C ASP A 224 23.13 7.69 6.90
N VAL A 225 23.32 6.37 7.01
CA VAL A 225 22.21 5.41 7.15
C VAL A 225 21.40 5.64 8.42
N GLU A 226 21.94 6.34 9.42
CA GLU A 226 21.18 6.70 10.62
C GLU A 226 20.09 7.75 10.35
N THR A 227 20.16 8.47 9.25
CA THR A 227 19.16 9.48 8.86
C THR A 227 18.09 8.94 7.93
N TYR A 228 18.21 7.68 7.48
CA TYR A 228 17.26 7.10 6.53
C TYR A 228 15.90 6.92 7.17
N VAL A 229 14.87 6.90 6.31
CA VAL A 229 13.47 6.81 6.73
C VAL A 229 12.75 5.81 5.84
N MET A 230 11.99 4.89 6.43
CA MET A 230 11.03 4.08 5.68
C MET A 230 9.84 4.98 5.40
N ASN A 231 9.80 5.52 4.19
CA ASN A 231 8.93 6.63 3.86
C ASN A 231 7.53 6.16 3.53
N HIS A 232 7.39 5.28 2.56
CA HIS A 232 6.10 4.83 2.11
C HIS A 232 6.07 3.40 1.62
N THR A 233 4.87 2.84 1.63
CA THR A 233 4.51 1.62 0.93
C THR A 233 3.58 1.98 -0.19
N MET A 234 3.86 1.45 -1.38
CA MET A 234 3.04 1.68 -2.56
C MET A 234 2.27 0.42 -2.94
N ILE A 235 0.96 0.59 -3.16
CA ILE A 235 0.09 -0.42 -3.77
C ILE A 235 -0.66 0.17 -4.97
N ARG A 236 -0.95 -0.67 -5.96
CA ARG A 236 -1.83 -0.31 -7.08
C ARG A 236 -3.28 -0.59 -6.72
N VAL A 237 -4.15 0.33 -7.11
CA VAL A 237 -5.59 0.24 -6.85
C VAL A 237 -6.38 0.41 -8.14
N LYS A 238 -7.44 -0.38 -8.29
CA LYS A 238 -8.32 -0.36 -9.46
C LYS A 238 -9.12 0.94 -9.53
N SER A 239 -9.57 1.46 -8.39
CA SER A 239 -10.40 2.66 -8.32
C SER A 239 -9.84 3.63 -7.29
N SER A 240 -9.41 4.80 -7.75
CA SER A 240 -8.95 5.87 -6.86
C SER A 240 -10.05 6.33 -5.91
N SER A 241 -11.29 6.49 -6.39
CA SER A 241 -12.41 6.98 -5.57
C SER A 241 -12.80 6.01 -4.47
N SER A 242 -12.95 4.72 -4.79
CA SER A 242 -13.28 3.68 -3.81
C SER A 242 -12.18 3.52 -2.77
N SER A 243 -10.92 3.56 -3.22
CA SER A 243 -9.76 3.43 -2.33
C SER A 243 -9.62 4.64 -1.41
N LEU A 244 -9.69 5.85 -1.95
CA LEU A 244 -9.62 7.07 -1.15
C LEU A 244 -10.74 7.14 -0.10
N LEU A 245 -11.96 6.71 -0.45
CA LEU A 245 -13.06 6.64 0.51
C LEU A 245 -12.77 5.61 1.62
N PHE A 246 -12.27 4.43 1.26
CA PHE A 246 -11.89 3.42 2.26
C PHE A 246 -10.80 3.94 3.21
N TYR A 247 -9.68 4.41 2.67
CA TYR A 247 -8.55 4.82 3.50
C TYR A 247 -8.84 6.07 4.34
N GLN A 248 -9.69 6.99 3.86
CA GLN A 248 -10.07 8.18 4.63
C GLN A 248 -11.22 7.93 5.61
N GLU A 249 -12.32 7.34 5.17
CA GLU A 249 -13.52 7.21 6.02
C GLU A 249 -13.46 5.98 6.93
N ILE A 250 -12.94 4.86 6.43
CA ILE A 250 -12.85 3.63 7.21
C ILE A 250 -11.60 3.65 8.08
N LEU A 251 -10.43 3.93 7.51
CA LEU A 251 -9.17 3.90 8.27
C LEU A 251 -8.75 5.24 8.88
N GLY A 252 -9.43 6.34 8.55
CA GLY A 252 -9.16 7.65 9.15
C GLY A 252 -7.86 8.31 8.69
N MET A 253 -7.28 7.87 7.57
CA MET A 253 -6.09 8.53 7.00
C MET A 253 -6.48 9.86 6.36
N SER A 254 -5.54 10.80 6.29
CA SER A 254 -5.70 12.02 5.50
C SER A 254 -5.01 11.88 4.15
N LEU A 255 -5.64 12.35 3.07
CA LEU A 255 -4.95 12.56 1.80
C LEU A 255 -4.01 13.77 1.93
N LEU A 256 -2.71 13.54 1.83
CA LEU A 256 -1.67 14.54 2.07
C LEU A 256 -1.18 15.17 0.77
N ARG A 257 -1.06 14.36 -0.29
CA ARG A 257 -0.52 14.80 -1.57
C ARG A 257 -1.10 13.99 -2.71
N THR A 258 -1.41 14.69 -3.80
CA THR A 258 -1.77 14.08 -5.09
C THR A 258 -0.72 14.47 -6.12
N ILE A 259 -0.28 13.52 -6.92
CA ILE A 259 0.56 13.77 -8.10
C ILE A 259 -0.19 13.26 -9.33
N GLU A 260 -0.62 14.19 -10.17
CA GLU A 260 -1.31 13.84 -11.40
C GLU A 260 -0.32 13.67 -12.57
N ASN A 261 -0.46 12.59 -13.34
CA ASN A 261 0.39 12.33 -14.50
C ASN A 261 -0.49 12.00 -15.72
N PRO A 262 -1.28 12.96 -16.24
CA PRO A 262 -2.24 12.70 -17.32
C PRO A 262 -1.58 12.16 -18.60
N ASP A 263 -0.39 12.66 -18.94
CA ASP A 263 0.36 12.19 -20.12
C ASP A 263 0.78 10.72 -20.00
N ALA A 264 1.03 10.27 -18.76
CA ALA A 264 1.42 8.91 -18.44
C ALA A 264 0.24 8.02 -18.02
N LYS A 265 -0.98 8.58 -17.97
CA LYS A 265 -2.24 7.91 -17.62
C LYS A 265 -2.28 7.24 -16.25
N PHE A 266 -1.67 7.87 -15.23
CA PHE A 266 -1.83 7.45 -13.84
C PHE A 266 -1.78 8.63 -12.87
N ASN A 267 -2.36 8.46 -11.68
CA ASN A 267 -2.20 9.37 -10.55
C ASN A 267 -1.66 8.65 -9.33
N LEU A 268 -0.97 9.41 -8.48
CA LEU A 268 -0.44 8.96 -7.19
C LEU A 268 -1.14 9.71 -6.06
N TYR A 269 -1.55 9.00 -5.03
CA TYR A 269 -2.19 9.56 -3.84
C TYR A 269 -1.43 9.12 -2.60
N PHE A 270 -0.92 10.07 -1.82
CA PHE A 270 -0.16 9.80 -0.60
C PHE A 270 -1.05 10.07 0.61
N LEU A 271 -1.29 9.03 1.40
CA LEU A 271 -2.11 9.07 2.61
C LEU A 271 -1.29 8.75 3.85
N GLY A 272 -1.72 9.26 4.99
CA GLY A 272 -1.13 8.91 6.27
C GLY A 272 -1.88 9.53 7.44
N TYR A 273 -1.40 9.26 8.65
CA TYR A 273 -1.96 9.80 9.88
C TYR A 273 -1.34 11.16 10.25
N PRO A 274 -1.94 11.90 11.22
CA PRO A 274 -1.42 13.18 11.67
C PRO A 274 0.03 13.09 12.13
N ASN A 275 0.90 13.89 11.51
CA ASN A 275 2.33 13.85 11.76
C ASN A 275 2.99 15.16 11.27
N SER A 276 3.94 15.68 12.06
CA SER A 276 4.56 17.01 11.88
C SER A 276 5.78 17.06 10.95
N ALA A 277 6.24 15.94 10.39
CA ALA A 277 7.40 15.95 9.49
C ALA A 277 7.01 16.32 8.06
N LYS A 278 8.00 16.82 7.32
CA LYS A 278 7.92 16.99 5.87
C LYS A 278 7.76 15.63 5.18
N ASP A 279 7.11 15.59 4.02
CA ASP A 279 6.82 14.36 3.27
C ASP A 279 8.01 13.41 3.14
N ALA A 280 9.17 13.88 2.64
CA ALA A 280 10.35 13.03 2.46
C ALA A 280 11.00 12.55 3.78
N GLN A 281 10.61 13.10 4.93
CA GLN A 281 11.09 12.74 6.25
C GLN A 281 10.01 12.07 7.12
N ARG A 282 8.83 11.82 6.55
CA ARG A 282 7.77 11.06 7.22
C ARG A 282 8.08 9.57 7.17
N GLU A 283 7.77 8.89 8.28
CA GLU A 283 7.69 7.43 8.36
C GLU A 283 6.26 7.01 7.99
N GLY A 284 6.08 5.88 7.32
CA GLY A 284 4.78 5.21 7.19
C GLY A 284 3.71 6.00 6.43
N LEU A 285 3.96 6.35 5.17
CA LEU A 285 2.94 6.82 4.22
C LEU A 285 2.43 5.67 3.34
N LEU A 286 1.16 5.74 2.97
CA LEU A 286 0.58 4.87 1.95
C LEU A 286 0.54 5.62 0.62
N GLU A 287 1.19 5.09 -0.41
CA GLU A 287 1.05 5.55 -1.78
C GLU A 287 0.08 4.64 -2.54
N LEU A 288 -0.99 5.21 -3.07
CA LEU A 288 -1.87 4.54 -4.02
C LEU A 288 -1.51 4.99 -5.43
N THR A 289 -1.22 4.04 -6.32
CA THR A 289 -1.21 4.34 -7.77
C THR A 289 -2.47 3.83 -8.42
N TRP A 290 -3.17 4.75 -9.06
CA TRP A 290 -4.32 4.43 -9.89
C TRP A 290 -3.98 4.67 -11.35
N ASN A 291 -4.14 3.63 -12.16
CA ASN A 291 -3.95 3.67 -13.61
C ASN A 291 -5.29 3.92 -14.30
N TYR A 292 -5.32 4.87 -15.23
CA TYR A 292 -6.58 5.37 -15.78
C TYR A 292 -7.37 4.28 -16.49
N GLY A 293 -8.67 4.23 -16.21
CA GLY A 293 -9.61 3.32 -16.85
C GLY A 293 -9.69 1.93 -16.23
N THR A 294 -8.80 1.60 -15.27
CA THR A 294 -8.85 0.31 -14.56
C THR A 294 -10.15 0.12 -13.79
N GLU A 295 -10.74 1.20 -13.28
CA GLU A 295 -12.04 1.22 -12.60
C GLU A 295 -13.23 0.89 -13.52
N SER A 296 -13.07 1.09 -14.82
CA SER A 296 -14.12 0.86 -15.82
C SER A 296 -14.06 -0.54 -16.45
N ASP A 297 -12.99 -1.29 -16.22
CA ASP A 297 -12.84 -2.67 -16.69
C ASP A 297 -13.32 -3.64 -15.61
N GLU A 298 -14.48 -4.26 -15.82
CA GLU A 298 -15.07 -5.22 -14.88
C GLU A 298 -14.20 -6.46 -14.65
N ALA A 299 -13.44 -6.90 -15.67
CA ALA A 299 -12.59 -8.09 -15.59
C ALA A 299 -11.21 -7.79 -14.96
N PHE A 300 -10.81 -6.52 -14.91
CA PHE A 300 -9.52 -6.13 -14.35
C PHE A 300 -9.50 -6.24 -12.82
N SER A 301 -8.39 -6.74 -12.28
CA SER A 301 -8.09 -6.73 -10.84
C SER A 301 -6.58 -6.73 -10.62
N TYR A 302 -6.13 -6.16 -9.50
CA TYR A 302 -4.78 -6.33 -9.03
C TYR A 302 -4.65 -7.58 -8.14
N HIS A 303 -3.48 -8.18 -8.15
CA HIS A 303 -3.12 -9.29 -7.28
C HIS A 303 -2.88 -8.80 -5.86
N ASN A 304 -3.68 -9.28 -4.91
CA ASN A 304 -3.62 -8.85 -3.51
C ASN A 304 -2.39 -9.38 -2.71
N GLY A 305 -1.56 -10.20 -3.34
CA GLY A 305 -0.34 -10.78 -2.77
C GLY A 305 -0.52 -12.04 -1.91
N ASN A 306 -1.76 -12.38 -1.54
CA ASN A 306 -2.06 -13.57 -0.72
C ASN A 306 -2.60 -14.77 -1.53
N ALA A 307 -3.11 -14.53 -2.74
CA ALA A 307 -3.34 -15.60 -3.72
C ALA A 307 -2.01 -16.13 -4.28
N GLU A 308 -2.03 -17.32 -4.88
CA GLU A 308 -0.84 -17.86 -5.54
C GLU A 308 -0.57 -17.16 -6.88
N PRO A 309 0.68 -16.78 -7.19
CA PRO A 309 1.88 -16.87 -6.33
C PRO A 309 1.90 -15.81 -5.22
N GLN A 310 2.21 -16.23 -4.00
CA GLN A 310 2.23 -15.34 -2.85
C GLN A 310 3.45 -14.41 -2.80
N GLY A 311 3.28 -13.26 -2.16
CA GLY A 311 4.35 -12.31 -1.93
C GLY A 311 3.99 -11.32 -0.83
N PHE A 312 3.65 -10.09 -1.21
CA PHE A 312 3.08 -9.09 -0.29
C PHE A 312 1.94 -9.69 0.54
N GLY A 313 1.96 -9.47 1.85
CA GLY A 313 0.94 -10.00 2.76
C GLY A 313 -0.13 -8.98 3.08
N HIS A 314 0.26 -7.86 3.67
CA HIS A 314 -0.68 -6.86 4.15
C HIS A 314 0.05 -5.56 4.49
N ILE A 315 -0.74 -4.50 4.67
CA ILE A 315 -0.32 -3.35 5.47
C ILE A 315 -1.00 -3.43 6.84
N CYS A 316 -0.39 -2.83 7.86
CA CYS A 316 -0.92 -2.83 9.21
C CYS A 316 -1.16 -1.43 9.75
N VAL A 317 -2.31 -1.25 10.42
CA VAL A 317 -2.61 -0.08 11.22
C VAL A 317 -2.61 -0.48 12.71
N SER A 318 -1.78 0.17 13.51
CA SER A 318 -1.87 0.05 14.98
C SER A 318 -2.86 1.09 15.52
N VAL A 319 -3.75 0.68 16.41
CA VAL A 319 -4.86 1.50 16.92
C VAL A 319 -4.76 1.75 18.43
N ASP A 320 -5.48 2.75 18.94
CA ASP A 320 -5.53 3.09 20.37
C ASP A 320 -6.23 2.04 21.23
N ASP A 321 -7.35 1.51 20.76
CA ASP A 321 -8.12 0.47 21.42
C ASP A 321 -8.69 -0.48 20.36
N LEU A 322 -8.12 -1.67 20.27
CA LEU A 322 -8.44 -2.63 19.22
C LEU A 322 -9.91 -3.09 19.24
N ASP A 323 -10.51 -3.23 20.42
CA ASP A 323 -11.92 -3.63 20.52
C ASP A 323 -12.85 -2.47 20.09
N ALA A 324 -12.55 -1.24 20.50
CA ALA A 324 -13.30 -0.06 20.09
C ALA A 324 -13.13 0.26 18.60
N ALA A 325 -11.93 0.06 18.05
CA ALA A 325 -11.65 0.19 16.62
C ALA A 325 -12.47 -0.82 15.81
N CYS A 326 -12.52 -2.09 16.25
CA CYS A 326 -13.35 -3.10 15.60
C CYS A 326 -14.84 -2.76 15.64
N ALA A 327 -15.35 -2.26 16.77
CA ALA A 327 -16.74 -1.80 16.87
C ALA A 327 -17.02 -0.64 15.88
N ARG A 328 -16.11 0.34 15.79
CA ARG A 328 -16.21 1.42 14.81
C ARG A 328 -16.22 0.88 13.37
N PHE A 329 -15.36 -0.06 13.03
CA PHE A 329 -15.32 -0.68 11.70
C PHE A 329 -16.63 -1.38 11.33
N ASP A 330 -17.33 -1.98 12.29
CA ASP A 330 -18.67 -2.52 12.07
C ASP A 330 -19.70 -1.42 11.79
N GLU A 331 -19.66 -0.32 12.54
CA GLU A 331 -20.58 0.83 12.35
C GLU A 331 -20.40 1.49 10.98
N VAL A 332 -19.16 1.62 10.50
CA VAL A 332 -18.85 2.22 9.19
C VAL A 332 -18.91 1.22 8.03
N GLY A 333 -19.29 -0.04 8.29
CA GLY A 333 -19.53 -1.05 7.25
C GLY A 333 -18.27 -1.58 6.57
N ALA A 334 -17.16 -1.70 7.31
CA ALA A 334 -15.92 -2.26 6.77
C ALA A 334 -16.08 -3.74 6.38
N THR A 335 -15.40 -4.15 5.31
CA THR A 335 -15.34 -5.56 4.90
C THR A 335 -14.28 -6.29 5.73
N TRP A 336 -14.67 -7.40 6.36
CA TRP A 336 -13.78 -8.19 7.20
C TRP A 336 -13.14 -9.35 6.45
N LYS A 337 -11.82 -9.54 6.62
CA LYS A 337 -11.10 -10.78 6.28
C LYS A 337 -11.07 -11.75 7.46
N LYS A 338 -10.89 -11.21 8.66
CA LYS A 338 -10.84 -11.94 9.93
C LYS A 338 -11.23 -11.01 11.08
N ARG A 339 -12.18 -11.43 11.91
CA ARG A 339 -12.55 -10.75 13.15
C ARG A 339 -11.71 -11.22 14.34
N LEU A 340 -11.76 -10.47 15.44
CA LEU A 340 -11.17 -10.89 16.72
C LEU A 340 -11.82 -12.18 17.24
N THR A 341 -13.12 -12.37 16.99
CA THR A 341 -13.87 -13.57 17.39
C THR A 341 -13.54 -14.82 16.58
N GLU A 342 -12.79 -14.69 15.49
CA GLU A 342 -12.47 -15.77 14.55
C GLU A 342 -11.03 -16.27 14.72
N GLY A 343 -10.77 -17.53 14.36
CA GLY A 343 -9.45 -18.16 14.48
C GLY A 343 -8.97 -18.33 15.92
N ARG A 344 -7.70 -18.75 16.08
CA ARG A 344 -7.07 -18.91 17.41
C ARG A 344 -6.50 -17.59 17.95
N MET A 345 -5.94 -16.76 17.09
CA MET A 345 -5.36 -15.46 17.46
C MET A 345 -6.46 -14.42 17.67
N LYS A 346 -6.61 -13.94 18.92
CA LYS A 346 -7.63 -12.97 19.36
C LYS A 346 -7.09 -11.54 19.49
N ASN A 347 -5.78 -11.37 19.29
CA ASN A 347 -5.04 -10.12 19.41
C ASN A 347 -4.92 -9.33 18.10
N VAL A 348 -5.39 -9.88 16.99
CA VAL A 348 -5.27 -9.29 15.64
C VAL A 348 -6.56 -9.44 14.86
N ALA A 349 -6.92 -8.41 14.08
CA ALA A 349 -8.02 -8.47 13.12
C ALA A 349 -7.52 -8.08 11.72
N PHE A 350 -8.28 -8.46 10.69
CA PHE A 350 -7.98 -8.09 9.31
C PHE A 350 -9.23 -7.58 8.58
N LEU A 351 -9.09 -6.44 7.93
CA LEU A 351 -10.05 -5.91 6.95
C LEU A 351 -9.62 -6.27 5.53
N LEU A 352 -10.55 -6.13 4.59
CA LEU A 352 -10.28 -6.06 3.15
C LEU A 352 -10.52 -4.65 2.66
N ASP A 353 -9.55 -4.12 1.92
CA ASP A 353 -9.77 -2.91 1.13
C ASP A 353 -10.57 -3.23 -0.15
N PRO A 354 -10.97 -2.22 -0.96
CA PRO A 354 -11.77 -2.43 -2.17
C PRO A 354 -11.13 -3.35 -3.23
N ASP A 355 -9.80 -3.46 -3.25
CA ASP A 355 -9.03 -4.30 -4.16
C ASP A 355 -8.70 -5.68 -3.53
N GLY A 356 -9.15 -5.92 -2.29
CA GLY A 356 -8.96 -7.18 -1.58
C GLY A 356 -7.58 -7.33 -0.93
N TYR A 357 -6.80 -6.24 -0.81
CA TYR A 357 -5.61 -6.24 0.04
C TYR A 357 -6.02 -6.39 1.50
N TRP A 358 -5.20 -7.11 2.26
CA TRP A 358 -5.45 -7.32 3.67
C TRP A 358 -4.91 -6.14 4.46
N ILE A 359 -5.73 -5.63 5.39
CA ILE A 359 -5.33 -4.59 6.33
C ILE A 359 -5.32 -5.19 7.72
N GLU A 360 -4.13 -5.43 8.26
CA GLU A 360 -3.98 -5.87 9.65
C GLU A 360 -4.30 -4.73 10.61
N VAL A 361 -4.98 -5.04 11.70
CA VAL A 361 -5.28 -4.11 12.78
C VAL A 361 -4.78 -4.70 14.09
N ILE A 362 -3.83 -4.01 14.72
CA ILE A 362 -3.20 -4.41 15.97
C ILE A 362 -3.36 -3.36 17.06
N GLN A 363 -3.28 -3.78 18.30
CA GLN A 363 -3.25 -2.87 19.44
C GLN A 363 -1.88 -2.17 19.52
N ASN A 364 -1.87 -0.83 19.64
CA ASN A 364 -0.66 -0.12 20.06
C ASN A 364 -0.42 -0.33 21.56
N GLU A 365 0.61 -1.11 21.90
CA GLU A 365 0.95 -1.50 23.27
C GLU A 365 1.33 -0.34 24.19
N LYS A 366 1.79 0.80 23.65
CA LYS A 366 2.09 1.98 24.46
C LYS A 366 0.83 2.66 25.00
N LEU A 367 -0.26 2.58 24.24
CA LEU A 367 -1.53 3.21 24.60
C LEU A 367 -2.36 2.29 25.49
N LYS A 368 -2.38 0.99 25.17
CA LYS A 368 -3.12 -0.02 25.93
C LYS A 368 -2.48 -1.38 25.71
N GLU A 369 -2.11 -2.06 26.80
CA GLU A 369 -1.68 -3.46 26.74
C GLU A 369 -2.91 -4.37 26.58
N ARG A 370 -2.84 -5.34 25.66
CA ARG A 370 -3.97 -6.26 25.38
C ARG A 370 -3.57 -7.72 25.32
N ALA A 371 -2.40 -8.03 24.75
CA ALA A 371 -1.88 -9.38 24.65
C ALA A 371 -0.35 -9.36 24.60
N LYS A 372 0.28 -10.46 25.01
CA LYS A 372 1.70 -10.70 24.75
C LYS A 372 1.83 -11.37 23.39
N TRP A 373 2.62 -10.78 22.50
CA TRP A 373 2.86 -11.22 21.11
C TRP A 373 4.07 -12.14 20.97
#